data_AF-A0A9Q4IQU4-F1
#
_entry.id   AF-A0A9Q4IQU4-F1
#
_cell.length_a   1.000
_cell.length_b   1.000
_cell.length_c   1.000
_cell.angle_alpha   90.00
_cell.angle_beta   90.00
_cell.angle_gamma   90.00
#
_symmetry.space_group_name_H-M   'P 1'
#
loop_
_entity.id
_entity.type
_entity.pdbx_description
1 polymer ?
#
loop_
_entity_poly.entity_id
_entity_poly.type
_entity_poly.pdbx_seq_one_letter_code
_entity_poly.pdbx_strand_id
1 'polypeptide(L)' 'MDGEQVCRYLGISGRTLQRLRSDHVITCSTINRKLYYSLTEIRRVLKERSPVGLYHPERLVEHSRFDKSGF' A
#
# COMPACT_ATOMS: atom_id res chain seq x y z
N MET A 1 2.92 -5.93 2.36
CA MET A 1 1.44 -5.93 2.26
C MET A 1 1.01 -6.51 0.93
N ASP A 2 -0.03 -7.34 0.89
CA ASP A 2 -0.61 -7.88 -0.34
C ASP A 2 -1.57 -6.88 -1.01
N GLY A 3 -1.87 -7.11 -2.29
CA GLY A 3 -2.63 -6.17 -3.12
C GLY A 3 -4.03 -5.83 -2.59
N GLU A 4 -4.69 -6.76 -1.90
CA GLU A 4 -5.99 -6.51 -1.29
C GLU A 4 -5.91 -5.55 -0.10
N GLN A 5 -4.91 -5.74 0.78
CA GLN A 5 -4.63 -4.80 1.86
C GLN A 5 -4.31 -3.41 1.31
N VAL A 6 -3.53 -3.33 0.22
CA VAL A 6 -3.21 -2.04 -0.43
C VAL A 6 -4.46 -1.36 -1.00
N CYS A 7 -5.36 -2.12 -1.65
CA CYS A 7 -6.61 -1.58 -2.17
C CYS A 7 -7.48 -1.01 -1.05
N ARG A 8 -7.62 -1.75 0.06
CA ARG A 8 -8.35 -1.30 1.25
C ARG A 8 -7.71 -0.08 1.88
N TYR A 9 -6.39 -0.06 1.96
CA TYR A 9 -5.64 1.02 2.57
C TYR A 9 -5.69 2.30 1.74
N LEU A 10 -5.54 2.20 0.42
CA LEU A 10 -5.61 3.35 -0.49
C LEU A 10 -7.06 3.78 -0.83
N GLY A 11 -8.06 2.96 -0.45
CA GLY A 11 -9.47 3.20 -0.82
C GLY A 11 -9.72 3.08 -2.33
N ILE A 12 -8.94 2.23 -3.02
CA ILE A 12 -9.00 2.09 -4.48
C ILE A 12 -9.37 0.67 -4.91
N SER A 13 -9.92 0.54 -6.11
CA SER A 13 -10.15 -0.76 -6.73
C SER A 13 -8.84 -1.39 -7.25
N GLY A 14 -8.82 -2.72 -7.37
CA GLY A 14 -7.67 -3.44 -7.94
C GLY A 14 -7.29 -2.98 -9.36
N ARG A 15 -8.24 -2.48 -10.14
CA ARG A 15 -7.98 -1.85 -11.46
C ARG A 15 -7.14 -0.58 -11.35
N THR A 16 -7.39 0.24 -10.33
CA THR A 16 -6.60 1.45 -10.05
C THR A 16 -5.21 1.07 -9.53
N LEU A 17 -5.11 0.05 -8.68
CA LEU A 17 -3.81 -0.48 -8.23
C LEU A 17 -2.97 -1.01 -9.40
N GLN A 18 -3.60 -1.69 -10.35
CA GLN A 18 -2.93 -2.15 -11.57
C GLN A 18 -2.45 -0.98 -12.43
N ARG A 19 -3.26 0.07 -12.63
CA ARG A 19 -2.84 1.30 -13.31
C ARG A 19 -1.64 1.94 -12.61
N LEU A 20 -1.72 2.17 -11.30
CA LEU A 20 -0.62 2.70 -10.49
C LEU A 20 0.71 1.96 -10.71
N ARG A 21 0.64 0.64 -10.86
CA ARG A 21 1.82 -0.19 -11.12
C ARG A 21 2.33 -0.04 -12.55
N SER A 22 1.42 -0.02 -13.53
CA SER A 22 1.75 0.20 -14.95
C SER A 22 2.33 1.60 -15.20
N ASP A 23 1.81 2.61 -14.51
CA ASP A 23 2.27 4.00 -14.54
C ASP A 23 3.54 4.23 -13.69
N HIS A 24 4.08 3.17 -13.07
CA HIS A 24 5.25 3.23 -12.16
C HIS A 24 5.11 4.22 -11.00
N VAL A 25 3.87 4.51 -10.58
CA VAL A 25 3.56 5.36 -9.43
C VAL A 25 3.76 4.61 -8.12
N ILE A 26 3.51 3.29 -8.11
CA ILE A 26 3.73 2.44 -6.95
C ILE A 26 4.70 1.30 -7.27
N THR A 27 5.75 1.20 -6.45
CA THR A 27 6.74 0.14 -6.55
C THR A 27 6.29 -1.07 -5.73
N CYS A 28 6.40 -2.26 -6.33
CA CYS A 28 6.14 -3.53 -5.67
C CYS A 28 7.34 -4.47 -5.80
N SER A 29 7.55 -5.30 -4.78
CA SER A 29 8.55 -6.37 -4.78
C SER A 29 7.88 -7.72 -4.94
N THR A 30 8.45 -8.59 -5.76
CA THR A 30 7.95 -9.96 -5.92
C THR A 30 8.73 -10.87 -4.97
N ILE A 31 8.04 -11.48 -4.01
CA ILE A 31 8.62 -12.42 -3.05
C ILE A 31 7.80 -13.71 -3.15
N ASN A 32 8.45 -14.86 -3.38
CA ASN A 32 7.76 -16.15 -3.50
C ASN A 32 6.58 -16.13 -4.52
N ARG A 33 6.79 -15.55 -5.70
CA ARG A 33 5.77 -15.37 -6.77
C ARG A 33 4.55 -14.53 -6.36
N LYS A 34 4.54 -13.95 -5.16
CA LYS A 34 3.52 -13.02 -4.70
C LYS A 34 4.06 -11.59 -4.75
N LEU A 35 3.18 -10.66 -5.08
CA LEU A 35 3.50 -9.25 -5.14
C LEU A 35 3.24 -8.62 -3.78
N TYR A 36 4.26 -7.96 -3.25
CA TYR A 36 4.20 -7.25 -1.99
C TYR A 36 4.54 -5.78 -2.19
N TYR A 37 3.80 -4.95 -1.46
CA TYR A 37 4.00 -3.51 -1.43
C TYR A 37 4.60 -3.11 -0.08
N SER A 38 5.52 -2.16 -0.14
CA SER A 38 6.11 -1.53 1.04
C SER A 38 5.17 -0.46 1.59
N LEU A 39 5.10 -0.38 2.92
CA LEU A 39 4.37 0.68 3.62
C LEU A 39 4.86 2.07 3.24
N THR A 40 6.17 2.23 2.99
CA THR A 40 6.78 3.51 2.60
C THR A 40 6.23 3.99 1.27
N GLU A 41 6.13 3.08 0.29
CA GLU A 41 5.57 3.41 -1.02
C GLU A 41 4.08 3.72 -0.95
N ILE A 42 3.31 2.94 -0.19
CA ILE A 42 1.88 3.21 0.01
C ILE A 42 1.69 4.59 0.63
N ARG A 43 2.46 4.95 1.67
CA ARG A 43 2.42 6.27 2.31
C ARG A 43 2.79 7.41 1.35
N ARG A 44 3.77 7.19 0.47
CA ARG A 44 4.17 8.19 -0.54
C ARG A 44 3.04 8.45 -1.53
N VAL A 45 2.50 7.39 -2.14
CA VAL A 45 1.39 7.47 -3.10
C VAL A 45 0.16 8.12 -2.46
N LEU A 46 -0.08 7.81 -1.19
CA LEU A 46 -1.15 8.40 -0.42
C LEU A 46 -1.03 9.91 -0.28
N LYS A 47 0.18 10.37 0.05
CA LYS A 47 0.49 11.79 0.21
C LYS A 47 0.41 12.55 -1.11
N GLU A 48 0.78 11.90 -2.21
CA GLU A 48 0.80 12.51 -3.54
C GLU A 48 -0.59 12.61 -4.17
N ARG A 49 -1.48 11.64 -3.91
CA ARG A 49 -2.81 11.57 -4.53
C ARG A 49 -3.97 12.13 -3.72
N SER A 50 -3.80 12.38 -2.42
CA SER A 50 -4.86 12.98 -1.60
C SER A 50 -4.62 14.48 -1.41
N PRO A 51 -5.29 15.38 -2.15
CA PRO A 51 -5.24 16.81 -1.89
C PRO A 51 -6.01 17.23 -0.63
N VAL A 52 -6.79 16.31 -0.05
CA VAL A 52 -7.67 16.56 1.10
C VAL A 52 -7.39 15.52 2.18
N GLY A 53 -7.10 15.99 3.40
CA GLY A 53 -6.73 15.19 4.57
C GLY A 53 -7.86 14.33 5.16
N LEU A 54 -8.58 13.58 4.35
CA LEU A 54 -9.54 12.57 4.80
C LEU A 54 -8.89 11.19 4.77
N TYR A 55 -7.81 11.03 5.53
CA TYR A 55 -7.27 9.73 5.90
C TYR A 55 -7.40 9.61 7.41
N HIS A 56 -8.39 8.87 7.88
CA HIS A 56 -8.54 8.57 9.31
C HIS A 56 -7.34 7.71 9.75
N PRO A 57 -6.42 8.24 10.59
CA PRO A 57 -5.30 7.47 11.13
C PRO A 57 -5.76 6.38 12.11
N GLU A 58 -7.03 6.40 12.50
CA GLU A 58 -7.63 5.52 13.52
C GLU A 58 -7.72 4.05 13.11
N ARG A 59 -7.59 3.74 11.80
CA ARG A 59 -7.51 2.36 11.30
C ARG A 59 -6.08 1.85 11.09
N LEU A 60 -5.07 2.66 11.39
CA LEU A 60 -3.66 2.36 11.18
C LEU A 60 -3.03 1.57 12.35
N VAL A 61 -3.70 1.52 13.50
CA VAL A 61 -3.21 0.88 14.73
C VAL A 61 -3.19 -0.66 14.67
N GLU A 62 -3.96 -1.29 13.78
CA GLU A 62 -4.18 -2.75 13.86
C GLU A 62 -3.13 -3.61 13.13
N HIS A 63 -2.17 -3.01 12.40
CA HIS A 63 -1.20 -3.78 11.59
C HIS A 63 0.26 -3.63 12.03
N SER A 64 0.55 -3.06 13.21
CA SER A 64 1.92 -2.99 13.75
C SER A 64 2.48 -4.34 14.25
N ARG A 65 1.91 -5.46 13.81
CA ARG A 65 2.33 -6.80 14.23
C ARG A 65 2.85 -7.65 13.07
N PHE A 66 3.60 -7.07 12.14
CA PHE A 66 4.45 -7.86 11.24
C PHE A 66 5.62 -7.05 10.66
N ASP A 67 6.49 -6.57 11.53
CA ASP A 67 7.90 -6.42 11.20
C ASP A 67 8.71 -6.58 12.49
N LYS A 68 9.02 -7.83 12.84
CA LYS A 68 10.19 -8.23 13.64
C LYS A 68 10.35 -9.75 13.53
N SER A 69 10.88 -10.18 12.40
CA SER A 69 11.82 -11.30 12.30
C SER A 69 12.49 -11.09 10.94
N GLY A 70 13.75 -10.67 10.85
CA GLY A 70 14.87 -11.18 11.64
C GLY A 70 15.20 -12.57 11.11
N PHE A 71 16.23 -12.59 10.24
CA PHE A 71 16.83 -13.71 9.49
C PHE A 71 16.13 -14.15 8.21
#